data_AF-A0A3D0GQN3-F1
#
_entry.id   AF-A0A3D0GQN3-F1
#
_cell.length_a   1.000
_cell.length_b   1.000
_cell.length_c   1.000
_cell.angle_alpha   90.00
_cell.angle_beta   90.00
_cell.angle_gamma   90.00
#
_symmetry.space_group_name_H-M   'P 1'
#
loop_
_entity.id
_entity.type
_entity.pdbx_description
1 polymer ?
#
loop_
_entity_poly.entity_id
_entity_poly.type
_entity_poly.pdbx_seq_one_letter_code
_entity_poly.pdbx_strand_id
1 'polypeptide(L)'
;MGVDLGKLIQLLGDTGVLRDEDVLARPNAAWGAGSCPARAIIRADATETLSQAMALCYQNGQTMVPLGGLTGLVNGMTCAEQDVGISLERMNQIEDFDTDTGIMTVQAGVPLQLVQ
;
A
#
# COMPACT_ATOMS: atom_id res chain seq x y z
N MET A 1 9.08 -19.21 1.08
CA MET A 1 7.90 -19.44 1.93
C MET A 1 7.39 -18.06 2.32
N GLY A 2 6.10 -17.79 2.16
CA GLY A 2 5.53 -16.46 2.41
C GLY A 2 4.02 -16.58 2.53
N VAL A 3 3.35 -15.44 2.69
CA VAL A 3 1.90 -15.42 2.95
C VAL A 3 1.10 -16.10 1.84
N ASP A 4 0.00 -16.74 2.22
CA ASP A 4 -1.01 -17.30 1.32
C ASP A 4 -1.89 -16.17 0.77
N LEU A 5 -1.82 -15.94 -0.55
CA LEU A 5 -2.59 -14.88 -1.22
C LEU A 5 -4.10 -15.13 -1.16
N GLY A 6 -4.54 -16.39 -1.10
CA GLY A 6 -5.97 -16.71 -0.97
C GLY A 6 -6.56 -16.19 0.33
N LYS A 7 -5.79 -16.27 1.43
CA LYS A 7 -6.20 -15.72 2.74
C LYS A 7 -6.24 -14.19 2.72
N LEU A 8 -5.29 -13.55 2.03
CA LEU A 8 -5.31 -12.10 1.86
C LEU A 8 -6.52 -11.64 1.05
N ILE A 9 -6.87 -12.34 -0.02
CA ILE A 9 -8.06 -12.05 -0.84
C ILE A 9 -9.34 -12.25 -0.02
N GLN A 10 -9.43 -13.33 0.76
CA GLN A 10 -10.59 -13.56 1.63
C GLN A 10 -10.77 -12.43 2.66
N LEU A 11 -9.66 -11.86 3.16
CA LEU A 11 -9.68 -10.77 4.12
C LEU A 11 -9.99 -9.40 3.49
N LEU A 12 -9.38 -9.10 2.34
CA LEU A 12 -9.37 -7.76 1.73
C LEU A 12 -10.37 -7.61 0.56
N GLY A 13 -10.98 -8.71 0.12
CA GLY A 13 -11.77 -8.79 -1.09
C GLY A 13 -10.92 -8.78 -2.38
N ASP A 14 -11.54 -9.08 -3.51
CA ASP A 14 -10.86 -9.19 -4.81
C ASP A 14 -10.17 -7.88 -5.24
N THR A 15 -10.75 -6.73 -4.89
CA THR A 15 -10.18 -5.41 -5.22
C THR A 15 -9.08 -4.97 -4.26
N GLY A 16 -8.93 -5.66 -3.13
CA GLY A 16 -7.98 -5.34 -2.06
C GLY A 16 -6.59 -5.95 -2.27
N VAL A 17 -6.39 -6.78 -3.29
CA VAL A 17 -5.10 -7.40 -3.60
C VAL A 17 -4.87 -7.41 -5.11
N LEU A 18 -3.87 -6.66 -5.60
CA LEU A 18 -3.40 -6.79 -6.99
C LEU A 18 -2.48 -8.00 -7.12
N ARG A 19 -2.56 -8.65 -8.28
CA ARG A 19 -1.75 -9.83 -8.65
C ARG A 19 -1.34 -9.76 -10.12
N ASP A 20 -0.38 -10.60 -10.49
CA ASP A 20 -0.02 -10.85 -11.89
C ASP A 20 0.23 -9.55 -12.69
N GLU A 21 -0.42 -9.38 -13.83
CA GLU A 21 -0.25 -8.21 -14.72
C GLU A 21 -0.60 -6.89 -14.03
N ASP A 22 -1.55 -6.89 -13.08
CA ASP A 22 -1.92 -5.67 -12.34
C ASP A 22 -0.79 -5.19 -11.42
N VAL A 23 0.05 -6.10 -10.93
CA VAL A 23 1.24 -5.73 -10.15
C VAL A 23 2.34 -5.23 -11.08
N LEU A 24 2.58 -5.93 -12.19
CA LEU A 24 3.57 -5.53 -13.19
C LEU A 24 3.28 -4.16 -13.81
N ALA A 25 2.01 -3.76 -13.90
CA ALA A 25 1.60 -2.44 -14.36
C ALA A 25 1.98 -1.29 -13.40
N ARG A 26 2.41 -1.59 -12.17
CA ARG A 26 2.75 -0.59 -11.15
C ARG A 26 4.23 -0.22 -11.23
N PRO A 27 4.58 1.05 -11.00
CA PRO A 27 5.97 1.45 -10.92
C PRO A 27 6.71 0.83 -9.72
N ASN A 28 8.04 0.74 -9.82
CA ASN A 28 8.90 0.14 -8.80
C ASN A 28 10.20 0.91 -8.53
N ALA A 29 10.38 2.05 -9.20
CA ALA A 29 11.56 2.88 -9.08
C ALA A 29 11.17 4.35 -8.96
N ALA A 30 12.16 5.17 -8.57
CA ALA A 30 12.02 6.62 -8.44
C ALA A 30 11.30 7.24 -9.64
N TRP A 31 10.51 8.28 -9.37
CA TRP A 31 9.70 9.01 -10.37
C TRP A 31 8.64 8.16 -11.09
N GLY A 32 8.13 7.12 -10.46
CA GLY A 32 7.09 6.28 -11.07
C GLY A 32 7.59 5.50 -12.28
N ALA A 33 8.88 5.15 -12.31
CA ALA A 33 9.47 4.34 -13.36
C ALA A 33 9.42 2.83 -13.06
N GLY A 34 9.65 2.03 -14.10
CA GLY A 34 9.81 0.58 -13.99
C GLY A 34 8.49 -0.19 -13.86
N SER A 35 8.63 -1.46 -13.49
CA SER A 35 7.55 -2.43 -13.31
C SER A 35 7.78 -3.17 -11.99
N CYS A 36 6.74 -3.33 -11.19
CA CYS A 36 6.82 -3.92 -9.86
C CYS A 36 6.83 -5.44 -9.93
N PRO A 37 7.90 -6.11 -9.45
CA PRO A 37 8.00 -7.57 -9.48
C PRO A 37 7.37 -8.22 -8.25
N ALA A 38 6.77 -7.45 -7.32
CA ALA A 38 6.21 -7.98 -6.08
C ALA A 38 5.20 -9.12 -6.35
N ARG A 39 5.08 -10.04 -5.40
CA ARG A 39 4.15 -11.18 -5.51
C ARG A 39 2.69 -10.73 -5.54
N ALA A 40 2.41 -9.66 -4.82
CA ALA A 40 1.10 -9.04 -4.70
C ALA A 40 1.24 -7.61 -4.15
N ILE A 41 0.22 -6.78 -4.36
CA ILE A 41 0.10 -5.47 -3.71
C ILE A 41 -1.22 -5.43 -2.93
N ILE A 42 -1.12 -5.26 -1.61
CA ILE A 42 -2.25 -5.01 -0.71
C ILE A 42 -2.75 -3.57 -0.94
N ARG A 43 -4.07 -3.41 -1.04
CA ARG A 43 -4.78 -2.14 -1.20
C ARG A 43 -5.95 -2.09 -0.22
N ALA A 44 -5.65 -2.09 1.07
CA ALA A 44 -6.66 -1.98 2.12
C ALA A 44 -7.35 -0.60 2.07
N ASP A 45 -8.58 -0.53 2.56
CA ASP A 45 -9.39 0.69 2.67
C ASP A 45 -9.50 1.23 4.10
N ALA A 46 -9.05 0.46 5.09
CA ALA A 46 -9.10 0.84 6.50
C ALA A 46 -7.87 0.32 7.27
N THR A 47 -7.59 0.98 8.39
CA THR A 47 -6.47 0.63 9.28
C THR A 47 -6.62 -0.77 9.86
N GLU A 48 -7.85 -1.17 10.20
CA GLU A 48 -8.15 -2.47 10.81
C GLU A 48 -7.87 -3.62 9.83
N THR A 49 -8.33 -3.50 8.58
CA THR A 49 -8.13 -4.52 7.55
C THR A 49 -6.65 -4.59 7.13
N LEU A 50 -5.97 -3.45 7.03
CA LEU A 50 -4.52 -3.41 6.80
C LEU A 50 -3.76 -4.08 7.95
N SER A 51 -4.09 -3.78 9.20
CA SER A 51 -3.46 -4.37 10.39
C SER A 51 -3.57 -5.89 10.40
N GLN A 52 -4.76 -6.42 10.11
CA GLN A 52 -5.00 -7.87 10.03
C GLN A 52 -4.19 -8.52 8.89
N ALA A 53 -4.10 -7.86 7.73
CA ALA A 53 -3.31 -8.36 6.60
C ALA A 53 -1.81 -8.36 6.92
N MET A 54 -1.30 -7.29 7.55
CA MET A 54 0.09 -7.20 7.98
C MET A 54 0.44 -8.24 9.04
N ALA A 55 -0.47 -8.50 9.99
CA ALA A 55 -0.30 -9.55 10.99
C ALA A 55 -0.20 -10.94 10.33
N LEU A 56 -1.04 -11.23 9.33
CA LEU A 56 -0.97 -12.48 8.57
C LEU A 56 0.35 -12.60 7.79
N CYS A 57 0.80 -11.52 7.14
CA CYS A 57 2.11 -11.48 6.49
C CYS A 57 3.25 -11.75 7.48
N TYR A 58 3.24 -11.08 8.62
CA TYR A 58 4.25 -11.22 9.67
C TYR A 58 4.34 -12.67 10.19
N GLN A 59 3.20 -13.30 10.48
CA GLN A 59 3.15 -14.69 10.94
C GLN A 59 3.75 -15.70 9.95
N ASN A 60 3.82 -15.34 8.66
CA ASN A 60 4.37 -16.19 7.60
C ASN A 60 5.77 -15.74 7.15
N GLY A 61 6.41 -14.82 7.87
CA GLY A 61 7.73 -14.29 7.52
C GLY A 61 7.74 -13.52 6.18
N GLN A 62 6.60 -12.99 5.75
CA GLN A 62 6.47 -12.27 4.50
C GLN A 62 7.09 -10.87 4.62
N THR A 63 8.04 -10.56 3.75
CA THR A 63 8.60 -9.20 3.60
C THR A 63 7.55 -8.27 2.98
N MET A 64 7.52 -7.03 3.46
CA MET A 64 6.53 -6.02 3.07
C MET A 64 7.20 -4.69 2.76
N VAL A 65 6.73 -4.01 1.71
CA VAL A 65 7.27 -2.72 1.26
C VAL A 65 6.13 -1.69 1.18
N PRO A 66 6.15 -0.62 1.98
CA PRO A 66 5.16 0.45 1.88
C PRO A 66 5.26 1.24 0.57
N LEU A 67 4.13 1.44 -0.10
CA LEU A 67 3.99 2.13 -1.38
C LEU A 67 3.06 3.34 -1.20
N GLY A 68 3.66 4.53 -1.07
CA GLY A 68 2.96 5.82 -1.09
C GLY A 68 2.81 6.38 -2.51
N GLY A 69 3.15 7.65 -2.72
CA GLY A 69 3.08 8.30 -4.03
C GLY A 69 4.16 7.90 -5.05
N LEU A 70 5.08 6.99 -4.70
CA LEU A 70 6.18 6.51 -5.57
C LEU A 70 7.12 7.62 -6.10
N THR A 71 7.21 8.74 -5.39
CA THR A 71 8.02 9.92 -5.76
C THR A 71 9.39 10.00 -5.09
N GLY A 72 9.74 9.04 -4.22
CA GLY A 72 11.01 9.04 -3.49
C GLY A 72 12.21 8.79 -4.40
N LEU A 73 13.34 9.48 -4.14
CA LEU A 73 14.51 9.50 -5.02
C LEU A 73 15.60 8.47 -4.68
N VAL A 74 15.43 7.75 -3.57
CA VAL A 74 16.42 6.78 -3.05
C VAL A 74 15.94 5.33 -3.15
N ASN A 75 14.88 5.08 -3.92
CA ASN A 75 14.34 3.74 -4.18
C ASN A 75 13.89 2.96 -2.91
N GLY A 76 13.50 3.66 -1.84
CA GLY A 76 12.99 3.02 -0.61
C GLY A 76 11.68 2.25 -0.76
N MET A 77 11.03 2.37 -1.93
CA MET A 77 9.77 1.71 -2.30
C MET A 77 9.97 0.56 -3.32
N THR A 78 11.22 0.24 -3.69
CA THR A 78 11.51 -0.81 -4.66
C THR A 78 11.29 -2.18 -4.04
N CYS A 79 10.32 -2.91 -4.59
CA CYS A 79 10.03 -4.29 -4.26
C CYS A 79 10.92 -5.26 -5.05
N ALA A 80 11.24 -6.38 -4.41
CA ALA A 80 11.77 -7.59 -5.02
C ALA A 80 10.66 -8.63 -5.25
N GLU A 81 10.98 -9.69 -6.00
CA GLU A 81 10.03 -10.74 -6.39
C GLU A 81 9.36 -11.46 -5.22
N GLN A 82 9.99 -11.50 -4.04
CA GLN A 82 9.42 -12.14 -2.87
C GLN A 82 8.51 -11.24 -2.04
N ASP A 83 8.55 -9.92 -2.27
CA ASP A 83 7.88 -8.93 -1.42
C ASP A 83 6.37 -8.87 -1.66
N VAL A 84 5.66 -8.33 -0.66
CA VAL A 84 4.29 -7.85 -0.81
C VAL A 84 4.30 -6.33 -0.66
N GLY A 85 3.83 -5.62 -1.68
CA GLY A 85 3.66 -4.17 -1.61
C GLY A 85 2.45 -3.79 -0.75
N ILE A 86 2.52 -2.68 -0.03
CA ILE A 86 1.39 -2.12 0.73
C ILE A 86 1.06 -0.75 0.14
N SER A 87 0.05 -0.68 -0.72
CA SER A 87 -0.42 0.58 -1.28
C SER A 87 -1.47 1.21 -0.37
N LEU A 88 -1.25 2.48 -0.03
CA LEU A 88 -2.16 3.27 0.81
C LEU A 88 -3.15 4.10 -0.02
N GLU A 89 -3.18 3.95 -1.34
CA GLU A 89 -3.93 4.84 -2.24
C GLU A 89 -5.46 4.84 -2.04
N ARG A 90 -6.00 3.80 -1.39
CA ARG A 90 -7.43 3.70 -1.03
C ARG A 90 -7.74 4.28 0.35
N MET A 91 -6.72 4.55 1.16
CA MET A 91 -6.84 5.23 2.46
C MET A 91 -6.50 6.72 2.25
N ASN A 92 -7.37 7.44 1.55
CA ASN A 92 -7.12 8.79 1.05
C ASN A 92 -8.20 9.81 1.46
N GLN A 93 -8.80 9.63 2.63
CA GLN A 93 -9.81 10.55 3.17
C GLN A 93 -9.20 11.62 4.08
N ILE A 94 -9.77 12.83 4.02
CA ILE A 94 -9.62 13.85 5.06
C ILE A 94 -10.72 13.55 6.09
N GLU A 95 -10.31 13.19 7.31
CA GLU A 95 -11.21 12.71 8.35
C GLU A 95 -11.81 13.86 9.16
N ASP A 96 -11.00 14.90 9.42
CA ASP A 96 -11.41 16.09 10.17
C ASP A 96 -10.54 17.30 9.79
N PHE A 97 -11.13 18.49 9.84
CA PHE A 97 -10.40 19.76 9.70
C PHE A 97 -10.99 20.83 10.62
N ASP A 98 -10.25 21.17 11.66
CA ASP A 98 -10.57 22.25 12.57
C ASP A 98 -9.96 23.56 12.07
N THR A 99 -10.81 24.47 11.60
CA THR A 99 -10.40 25.77 11.06
C THR A 99 -9.94 26.76 12.12
N ASP A 100 -10.35 26.58 13.38
CA ASP A 100 -9.97 27.47 14.48
C ASP A 100 -8.55 27.14 14.96
N THR A 101 -8.18 25.86 15.01
CA THR A 101 -6.85 25.40 15.44
C THR A 101 -5.87 25.14 14.29
N GLY A 102 -6.36 25.00 13.06
CA GLY A 102 -5.53 24.68 11.88
C GLY A 102 -5.02 23.24 11.88
N ILE A 103 -5.72 22.32 12.55
CA ILE A 103 -5.38 20.90 12.62
C ILE A 103 -6.22 20.12 11.61
N MET A 104 -5.55 19.30 10.79
CA MET A 104 -6.21 18.39 9.87
C MET A 104 -5.81 16.95 10.20
N THR A 105 -6.81 16.07 10.30
CA THR A 105 -6.59 14.63 10.42
C THR A 105 -6.82 14.00 9.06
N VAL A 106 -5.81 13.29 8.54
CA VAL A 106 -5.84 12.72 7.19
C VAL A 106 -5.32 11.30 7.19
N GLN A 107 -5.85 10.51 6.27
CA GLN A 107 -5.30 9.19 6.00
C GLN A 107 -3.99 9.30 5.20
N ALA A 108 -3.12 8.31 5.38
CA ALA A 108 -1.75 8.36 4.85
C ALA A 108 -1.66 8.38 3.30
N GLY A 109 -2.73 7.99 2.60
CA GLY A 109 -2.82 8.00 1.14
C GLY A 109 -3.31 9.32 0.54
N VAL A 110 -3.65 10.34 1.34
CA VAL A 110 -4.09 11.64 0.81
C VAL A 110 -2.95 12.31 0.03
N PRO A 111 -3.12 12.63 -1.26
CA PRO A 111 -2.13 13.38 -2.01
C PRO A 111 -1.89 14.75 -1.38
N LEU A 112 -0.61 15.11 -1.22
CA LEU A 112 -0.21 16.38 -0.58
C LEU A 112 -0.89 17.61 -1.21
N GLN A 113 -1.06 17.62 -2.53
CA GLN A 113 -1.71 18.72 -3.25
C GLN A 113 -3.16 18.97 -2.80
N LEU A 114 -3.88 17.97 -2.29
CA LEU A 114 -5.27 18.13 -1.86
C LEU A 114 -5.39 18.81 -0.47
N VAL A 115 -4.29 18.89 0.28
CA VAL A 115 -4.27 19.38 1.66
C VAL A 115 -3.38 20.62 1.83
N GLN A 116 -3.00 21.26 0.72
CA GLN A 116 -2.16 22.46 0.65
C GLN A 116 -2.97 23.73 0.38
#